data_AF-A0A1H2VSK6-F1
#
_entry.id   AF-A0A1H2VSK6-F1
#
_cell.length_a   1.000
_cell.length_b   1.000
_cell.length_c   1.000
_cell.angle_alpha   90.00
_cell.angle_beta   90.00
_cell.angle_gamma   90.00
#
_symmetry.space_group_name_H-M   'P 1'
#
loop_
_entity.id
_entity.type
_entity.pdbx_description
1 polymer ?
#
loop_
_entity_poly.entity_id
_entity_poly.type
_entity_poly.pdbx_seq_one_letter_code
_entity_poly.pdbx_strand_id
1 'polypeptide(L)'
;MPYPNIAQNTQVQGSSASKKVKILNKKTVVVGTKISLSTGDEPGSAGGGVVSNKIKGKCTFKTGSSRVKAEGKKVCYLGSMTGMNGTPDNTVGAQIAPSQTKVTVMP
;
A
#
# COMPACT_ATOMS: atom_id res chain seq x y z
N MET A 1 -14.90 12.42 14.27
CA MET A 1 -13.44 12.18 14.21
C MET A 1 -13.20 11.26 13.02
N PRO A 2 -12.52 11.71 11.95
CA PRO A 2 -12.33 10.88 10.76
C PRO A 2 -11.49 9.65 11.10
N TYR A 3 -11.96 8.45 10.73
CA TYR A 3 -11.24 7.20 10.94
C TYR A 3 -10.15 7.06 9.87
N PRO A 4 -8.87 6.86 10.25
CA PRO A 4 -7.82 6.61 9.28
C PRO A 4 -8.11 5.32 8.51
N ASN A 5 -7.99 5.37 7.18
CA ASN A 5 -8.04 4.17 6.37
C ASN A 5 -6.71 3.40 6.48
N ILE A 6 -6.79 2.13 6.86
CA ILE A 6 -5.67 1.25 7.18
C ILE A 6 -5.66 0.09 6.17
N ALA A 7 -4.49 -0.21 5.61
CA ALA A 7 -4.24 -1.41 4.83
C ALA A 7 -3.07 -2.17 5.45
N GLN A 8 -3.18 -3.49 5.56
CA GLN A 8 -2.13 -4.31 6.16
C GLN A 8 -1.22 -4.94 5.11
N ASN A 9 0.10 -4.83 5.30
CA ASN A 9 1.09 -5.43 4.40
C ASN A 9 1.01 -6.96 4.31
N THR A 10 0.41 -7.62 5.31
CA THR A 10 0.12 -9.06 5.31
C THR A 10 -0.93 -9.45 4.27
N GLN A 11 -1.77 -8.51 3.83
CA GLN A 11 -2.84 -8.71 2.85
C GLN A 11 -2.42 -8.33 1.43
N VAL A 12 -1.12 -8.13 1.19
CA VAL A 12 -0.57 -7.87 -0.15
C VAL A 12 -0.96 -9.00 -1.09
N GLN A 13 -1.55 -8.63 -2.22
CA GLN A 13 -1.86 -9.55 -3.30
C GLN A 13 -0.54 -9.98 -3.96
N GLY A 14 -0.06 -11.17 -3.62
CA GLY A 14 1.28 -11.65 -4.00
C GLY A 14 1.53 -11.77 -5.52
N SER A 15 0.51 -11.69 -6.37
CA SER A 15 0.65 -11.59 -7.84
C SER A 15 1.10 -10.20 -8.31
N SER A 16 0.89 -9.18 -7.48
CA SER A 16 1.25 -7.77 -7.75
C SER A 16 2.59 -7.33 -7.12
N ALA A 17 3.18 -8.18 -6.29
CA ALA A 17 4.50 -8.02 -5.70
C ALA A 17 5.61 -8.64 -6.58
N SER A 18 6.88 -8.41 -6.22
CA SER A 18 8.01 -9.07 -6.87
C SER A 18 7.89 -10.60 -6.78
N LYS A 19 8.20 -11.31 -7.88
CA LYS A 19 8.10 -12.77 -7.92
C LYS A 19 9.43 -13.45 -7.57
N LYS A 20 10.55 -12.93 -8.08
CA LYS A 20 11.89 -13.49 -7.92
C LYS A 20 12.61 -12.93 -6.71
N VAL A 21 12.53 -11.62 -6.49
CA VAL A 21 13.21 -10.97 -5.35
C VAL A 21 12.35 -11.13 -4.11
N LYS A 22 12.96 -11.72 -3.07
CA LYS A 22 12.36 -11.93 -1.75
C LYS A 22 13.22 -11.29 -0.67
N ILE A 23 12.59 -10.72 0.35
CA ILE A 23 13.23 -10.26 1.57
C ILE A 23 12.66 -11.11 2.71
N LEU A 24 13.53 -11.74 3.50
CA LEU A 24 13.14 -12.70 4.55
C LEU A 24 12.20 -13.80 4.04
N ASN A 25 12.47 -14.35 2.85
CA ASN A 25 11.65 -15.35 2.17
C ASN A 25 10.19 -14.92 1.87
N LYS A 26 9.90 -13.62 1.96
CA LYS A 26 8.61 -13.03 1.55
C LYS A 26 8.80 -12.19 0.29
N LYS A 27 7.78 -12.14 -0.57
CA LYS A 27 7.81 -11.35 -1.80
C LYS A 27 8.02 -9.87 -1.48
N THR A 28 8.87 -9.21 -2.25
CA THR A 28 9.17 -7.78 -2.04
C THR A 28 8.06 -6.90 -2.60
N VAL A 29 7.59 -5.94 -1.78
CA VAL A 29 6.61 -4.92 -2.18
C VAL A 29 7.31 -3.90 -3.08
N VAL A 30 6.73 -3.64 -4.25
CA VAL A 30 7.24 -2.70 -5.25
C VAL A 30 6.14 -1.73 -5.67
N VAL A 31 6.49 -0.63 -6.32
CA VAL A 31 5.49 0.31 -6.85
C VAL A 31 4.50 -0.44 -7.76
N GLY A 32 3.21 -0.19 -7.55
CA GLY A 32 2.10 -0.87 -8.21
C GLY A 32 1.63 -2.17 -7.54
N THR A 33 2.30 -2.63 -6.48
CA THR A 33 1.80 -3.68 -5.59
C THR A 33 0.52 -3.23 -4.90
N LYS A 34 -0.38 -4.19 -4.67
CA LYS A 34 -1.77 -3.94 -4.29
C LYS A 34 -2.15 -4.76 -3.07
N ILE A 35 -2.97 -4.15 -2.21
CA ILE A 35 -3.65 -4.79 -1.09
C ILE A 35 -5.15 -4.73 -1.42
N SER A 36 -5.82 -5.87 -1.40
CA SER A 36 -7.20 -5.99 -1.90
C SER A 36 -8.21 -5.23 -1.04
N LEU A 37 -7.92 -5.05 0.24
CA LEU A 37 -8.81 -4.41 1.21
C LEU A 37 -8.04 -3.35 1.99
N SER A 38 -8.50 -2.12 1.95
CA SER A 38 -8.23 -1.13 2.99
C SER A 38 -9.50 -0.90 3.79
N THR A 39 -9.37 -0.79 5.11
CA THR A 39 -10.50 -0.61 6.05
C THR A 39 -10.32 0.66 6.85
N GLY A 40 -11.41 1.38 7.06
CA GLY A 40 -11.45 2.73 7.61
C GLY A 40 -12.18 3.65 6.63
N ASP A 41 -13.00 4.55 7.16
CA ASP A 41 -14.13 5.22 6.50
C ASP A 41 -15.46 4.43 6.57
N GLU A 42 -15.69 3.62 7.63
CA GLU A 42 -16.99 2.99 7.87
C GLU A 42 -18.13 4.04 8.03
N PRO A 43 -19.36 3.73 7.56
CA PRO A 43 -20.47 4.69 7.50
C PRO A 43 -20.80 5.24 8.88
N GLY A 44 -20.40 6.50 9.10
CA GLY A 44 -20.45 7.20 10.39
C GLY A 44 -19.61 8.49 10.40
N SER A 45 -18.68 8.69 9.46
CA SER A 45 -18.03 9.99 9.24
C SER A 45 -18.37 10.52 7.84
N ALA A 46 -19.25 11.52 7.81
CA ALA A 46 -19.43 12.53 6.76
C ALA A 46 -18.86 12.23 5.35
N GLY A 47 -19.72 11.75 4.43
CA GLY A 47 -19.47 11.87 2.98
C GLY A 47 -18.64 10.75 2.35
N GLY A 48 -19.08 9.50 2.51
CA GLY A 48 -18.48 8.32 1.90
C GLY A 48 -18.07 8.51 0.44
N GLY A 49 -16.85 8.07 0.12
CA GLY A 49 -16.07 8.33 -1.09
C GLY A 49 -16.84 8.66 -2.37
N VAL A 50 -16.94 9.96 -2.68
CA VAL A 50 -17.58 10.53 -3.88
C VAL A 50 -16.88 10.17 -5.20
N VAL A 51 -15.64 9.68 -5.17
CA VAL A 51 -14.86 9.41 -6.39
C VAL A 51 -14.96 7.96 -6.87
N SER A 52 -14.93 6.96 -5.97
CA SER A 52 -14.95 5.54 -6.35
C SER A 52 -16.17 4.74 -5.89
N ASN A 53 -17.08 5.35 -5.11
CA ASN A 53 -18.24 4.68 -4.45
C ASN A 53 -17.85 3.45 -3.60
N LYS A 54 -16.58 3.29 -3.26
CA LYS A 54 -16.10 2.24 -2.37
C LYS A 54 -15.72 2.86 -1.05
N ILE A 55 -15.95 2.10 0.02
CA ILE A 55 -15.53 2.41 1.39
C ILE A 55 -14.39 1.46 1.81
N LYS A 56 -14.40 0.23 1.27
CA LYS A 56 -13.37 -0.80 1.50
C LYS A 56 -12.65 -1.17 0.21
N GLY A 57 -12.12 -0.15 -0.47
CA GLY A 57 -11.46 -0.32 -1.76
C GLY A 57 -10.04 -0.85 -1.65
N LYS A 58 -9.42 -0.98 -2.81
CA LYS A 58 -8.04 -1.44 -2.98
C LYS A 58 -7.05 -0.37 -2.51
N CYS A 59 -5.94 -0.80 -1.91
CA CYS A 59 -4.78 0.03 -1.64
C CYS A 59 -3.66 -0.30 -2.64
N THR A 60 -3.01 0.71 -3.21
CA THR A 60 -1.93 0.54 -4.20
C THR A 60 -0.72 1.39 -3.83
N PHE A 61 0.47 0.80 -3.79
CA PHE A 61 1.72 1.55 -3.57
C PHE A 61 2.08 2.42 -4.77
N LYS A 62 2.33 3.71 -4.54
CA LYS A 62 2.55 4.74 -5.57
C LYS A 62 4.00 5.19 -5.68
N THR A 63 4.70 5.29 -4.54
CA THR A 63 6.11 5.68 -4.50
C THR A 63 6.97 4.56 -3.90
N GLY A 64 8.27 4.63 -4.15
CA GLY A 64 9.27 3.65 -3.71
C GLY A 64 10.67 4.22 -3.94
N SER A 65 11.70 3.47 -3.53
CA SER A 65 13.10 3.91 -3.53
C SER A 65 13.59 4.32 -4.92
N SER A 66 14.37 5.39 -4.97
CA SER A 66 15.06 5.91 -6.15
C SER A 66 16.20 5.00 -6.61
N ARG A 67 16.85 4.31 -5.66
CA ARG A 67 18.05 3.49 -5.90
C ARG A 67 17.77 2.00 -5.85
N VAL A 68 16.91 1.55 -4.94
CA VAL A 68 16.65 0.13 -4.72
C VAL A 68 15.49 -0.35 -5.58
N LYS A 69 15.80 -1.24 -6.53
CA LYS A 69 14.82 -1.82 -7.45
C LYS A 69 14.80 -3.34 -7.32
N ALA A 70 13.60 -3.91 -7.41
CA ALA A 70 13.36 -5.34 -7.54
C ALA A 70 12.62 -5.58 -8.86
N GLU A 71 13.19 -6.42 -9.72
CA GLU A 71 12.61 -6.71 -11.06
C GLU A 71 12.37 -5.43 -11.88
N GLY A 72 13.29 -4.46 -11.81
CA GLY A 72 13.18 -3.17 -12.51
C GLY A 72 12.20 -2.17 -11.88
N LYS A 73 11.43 -2.57 -10.86
CA LYS A 73 10.47 -1.71 -10.16
C LYS A 73 11.05 -1.20 -8.85
N LYS A 74 10.73 0.05 -8.50
CA LYS A 74 11.16 0.67 -7.24
C LYS A 74 10.59 -0.11 -6.05
N VAL A 75 11.45 -0.47 -5.09
CA VAL A 75 11.03 -1.16 -3.86
C VAL A 75 10.37 -0.17 -2.91
N CYS A 76 9.23 -0.54 -2.33
CA CYS A 76 8.55 0.30 -1.35
C CYS A 76 9.28 0.24 0.00
N TYR A 77 9.22 1.35 0.72
CA TYR A 77 9.89 1.57 2.00
C TYR A 77 8.93 2.22 3.00
N LEU A 78 9.34 2.31 4.26
CA LEU A 78 8.58 3.03 5.30
C LEU A 78 8.41 4.50 4.91
N GLY A 79 7.18 4.97 4.76
CA GLY A 79 6.87 6.31 4.24
C GLY A 79 6.53 6.34 2.74
N SER A 80 6.57 5.20 2.04
CA SER A 80 6.05 5.11 0.67
C SER A 80 4.57 5.44 0.62
N MET A 81 4.19 6.27 -0.36
CA MET A 81 2.81 6.72 -0.56
C MET A 81 1.94 5.59 -1.10
N THR A 82 0.71 5.55 -0.65
CA THR A 82 -0.32 4.61 -1.10
C THR A 82 -1.54 5.36 -1.59
N GLY A 83 -2.13 4.90 -2.70
CA GLY A 83 -3.48 5.26 -3.09
C GLY A 83 -4.46 4.34 -2.40
N MET A 84 -5.53 4.89 -1.85
CA MET A 84 -6.43 4.18 -0.97
C MET A 84 -7.88 4.25 -1.47
N ASN A 85 -8.61 3.19 -1.17
CA ASN A 85 -10.05 3.09 -1.40
C ASN A 85 -10.45 3.20 -2.89
N GLY A 86 -9.77 2.43 -3.77
CA GLY A 86 -10.22 2.21 -5.15
C GLY A 86 -9.24 2.69 -6.23
N THR A 87 -9.73 2.78 -7.46
CA THR A 87 -9.05 3.39 -8.60
C THR A 87 -10.13 4.03 -9.47
N PRO A 88 -10.20 5.36 -9.62
CA PRO A 88 -9.31 6.37 -9.03
C PRO A 88 -9.25 6.32 -7.49
N ASP A 89 -8.12 6.72 -6.90
CA ASP A 89 -7.92 6.65 -5.45
C ASP A 89 -8.79 7.73 -4.77
N ASN A 90 -9.54 7.38 -3.72
CA ASN A 90 -10.34 8.39 -2.98
C ASN A 90 -9.49 9.23 -2.04
N THR A 91 -8.36 8.68 -1.58
CA THR A 91 -7.43 9.36 -0.69
C THR A 91 -6.02 8.81 -0.88
N VAL A 92 -5.04 9.57 -0.40
CA VAL A 92 -3.63 9.18 -0.36
C VAL A 92 -3.22 8.93 1.09
N GLY A 93 -2.46 7.86 1.30
CA GLY A 93 -1.87 7.52 2.59
C GLY A 93 -0.37 7.28 2.46
N ALA A 94 0.25 6.85 3.55
CA ALA A 94 1.63 6.42 3.59
C ALA A 94 1.77 5.13 4.40
N GLN A 95 2.76 4.32 4.06
CA GLN A 95 3.14 3.19 4.90
C GLN A 95 3.81 3.71 6.18
N ILE A 96 3.08 3.70 7.29
CA ILE A 96 3.58 4.20 8.59
C ILE A 96 4.12 3.11 9.52
N ALA A 97 3.90 1.83 9.18
CA ALA A 97 4.40 0.70 9.94
C ALA A 97 5.33 -0.17 9.08
N PRO A 98 6.49 -0.61 9.60
CA PRO A 98 7.36 -1.53 8.89
C PRO A 98 6.70 -2.92 8.81
N SER A 99 6.90 -3.63 7.69
CA SER A 99 6.47 -5.05 7.58
C SER A 99 7.40 -6.02 8.30
N GLN A 100 8.62 -5.58 8.61
CA GLN A 100 9.67 -6.26 9.38
C GLN A 100 10.78 -5.24 9.68
N THR A 101 11.66 -5.53 10.64
CA THR A 101 12.68 -4.59 11.14
C THR A 101 14.13 -4.98 10.81
N LYS A 102 14.34 -6.14 10.16
CA LYS A 102 15.68 -6.68 9.87
C LYS A 102 16.34 -6.08 8.63
N VAL A 103 15.54 -5.65 7.65
CA VAL A 103 16.02 -5.09 6.37
C VAL A 103 15.30 -3.78 6.08
N THR A 104 16.00 -2.65 6.15
CA THR A 104 15.39 -1.34 5.87
C THR A 104 15.80 -0.86 4.48
N VAL A 105 14.80 -0.46 3.69
CA VAL A 105 15.01 0.21 2.40
C VAL A 105 14.81 1.71 2.62
N MET A 106 15.67 2.53 2.01
CA MET A 106 15.64 3.99 2.13
C MET A 106 15.18 4.61 0.80
N PRO A 107 14.66 5.86 0.81
CA PRO A 107 14.27 6.60 -0.39
C PRO A 107 15.34 6.64 -1.49
#